data_AF-A0A931CM84-F1
#
_entry.id   AF-A0A931CM84-F1
#
_cell.length_a   1.000
_cell.length_b   1.000
_cell.length_c   1.000
_cell.angle_alpha   90.00
_cell.angle_beta   90.00
_cell.angle_gamma   90.00
#
_symmetry.space_group_name_H-M   'P 1'
#
loop_
_entity.id
_entity.type
_entity.pdbx_description
1 polymer ?
#
loop_
_entity_poly.entity_id
_entity_poly.type
_entity_poly.pdbx_seq_one_letter_code
_entity_poly.pdbx_strand_id
1 'polypeptide(L)'
;MGTYRKQLDFTLIINLQWRLVAKEYLFSRLAPRHPVVAGSASAFRVPLNPSTLWNELRRLTRWFNHLSQTGVEHLAEVNQRHCISYLNVVVWKEAKPGEPVSPSTIAAHIHSTQVLQQYSGILSEGYASDFVPWGGRSADDIAGYIRSTENQVPPVPDTILRPLLANSFYLIETIGPLLAAETSRAREFDELQKQSIGGLKLSARPRLRIAIERLHQAGVAAPRLSASGITKRISQGWDAKDPLLNLAWHSVVTTTVGAMGHRRDLEALRPLLVAWVNECGIEEPWCRDGALVPRLDNQEQIPWAIPADRSALGTMKSAVESAAFFVISALSGMRASELHEIRGGSLAREDMGNGIYRHRISSRRIKGQQFGGIDDLWVVIEDVYRALGTVESIQDAKSGDLLFTKQSNAAHSRYLRLRKWMSGPCGQRLGLAVVPEGPVSPRALRRTLALAIAQRPHGLMAAKYHLKHLSVATTEGYAARPGGHQAAFRAEISAAEESEHLRLTVAAYEDYKQGKLPSGQGARELTRVSPPSTKP
;
A
#
# COMPACT_ATOMS: atom_id res chain seq x y z
N MET A 1 -17.64 13.14 2.18
CA MET A 1 -17.44 12.11 3.23
C MET A 1 -17.60 10.74 2.58
N GLY A 2 -16.52 9.98 2.48
CA GLY A 2 -16.38 8.88 1.51
C GLY A 2 -17.13 7.59 1.84
N THR A 3 -17.56 6.92 0.78
CA THR A 3 -18.31 5.66 0.60
C THR A 3 -17.70 4.38 1.21
N TYR A 4 -16.79 4.48 2.19
CA TYR A 4 -15.99 3.35 2.69
C TYR A 4 -16.05 3.14 4.22
N ARG A 5 -17.10 3.63 4.88
CA ARG A 5 -17.32 3.35 6.31
C ARG A 5 -17.86 1.92 6.45
N LYS A 6 -17.08 1.03 7.06
CA LYS A 6 -17.59 -0.29 7.49
C LYS A 6 -18.60 -0.07 8.62
N GLN A 7 -19.88 -0.18 8.28
CA GLN A 7 -20.97 -0.10 9.24
C GLN A 7 -21.36 -1.50 9.70
N LEU A 8 -21.50 -1.68 11.02
CA LEU A 8 -22.09 -2.90 11.59
C LEU A 8 -23.60 -2.83 11.37
N ASP A 9 -24.05 -3.32 10.22
CA ASP A 9 -25.47 -3.33 9.84
C ASP A 9 -26.12 -4.66 10.23
N PHE A 10 -26.80 -4.66 11.38
CA PHE A 10 -27.53 -5.82 11.90
C PHE A 10 -28.87 -6.05 11.18
N THR A 11 -29.36 -5.08 10.40
CA THR A 11 -30.68 -5.19 9.75
C THR A 11 -30.70 -6.26 8.66
N LEU A 12 -29.51 -6.68 8.19
CA LEU A 12 -29.33 -7.76 7.22
C LEU A 12 -29.67 -9.15 7.78
N ILE A 13 -29.76 -9.32 9.10
CA ILE A 13 -30.24 -10.58 9.72
C ILE A 13 -31.77 -10.57 9.66
N ILE A 14 -32.39 -11.60 9.09
CA ILE A 14 -33.85 -11.64 8.89
C ILE A 14 -34.58 -11.76 10.23
N ASN A 15 -34.20 -12.73 11.06
CA ASN A 15 -34.80 -12.97 12.37
C ASN A 15 -34.42 -11.85 13.38
N LEU A 16 -35.43 -11.21 13.98
CA LEU A 16 -35.24 -10.10 14.92
C LEU A 16 -34.57 -10.54 16.24
N GLN A 17 -34.83 -11.75 16.73
CA GLN A 17 -34.20 -12.28 17.94
C GLN A 17 -32.70 -12.50 17.70
N TRP A 18 -32.34 -13.05 16.53
CA TRP A 18 -30.93 -13.28 16.20
C TRP A 18 -30.14 -12.00 15.89
N ARG A 19 -30.82 -10.89 15.59
CA ARG A 19 -30.18 -9.56 15.60
C ARG A 19 -29.66 -9.20 16.99
N LEU A 20 -30.43 -9.51 18.03
CA LEU A 20 -30.03 -9.28 19.42
C LEU A 20 -28.85 -10.19 19.79
N VAL A 21 -28.93 -11.48 19.49
CA VAL A 21 -27.84 -12.44 19.71
C VAL A 21 -26.54 -11.98 19.03
N ALA A 22 -26.61 -11.54 17.77
CA ALA A 22 -25.46 -11.00 17.06
C ALA A 22 -24.86 -9.77 17.77
N LYS A 23 -25.71 -8.85 18.26
CA LYS A 23 -25.25 -7.68 19.01
C LYS A 23 -24.56 -8.11 20.31
N GLU A 24 -25.21 -8.92 21.12
CA GLU A 24 -24.66 -9.40 22.41
C GLU A 24 -23.31 -10.07 22.22
N TYR A 25 -23.19 -10.97 21.24
CA TYR A 25 -21.93 -11.63 20.91
C TYR A 25 -20.85 -10.62 20.49
N LEU A 26 -21.14 -9.76 19.50
CA LEU A 26 -20.14 -8.84 18.95
C LEU A 26 -19.71 -7.77 19.97
N PHE A 27 -20.63 -7.27 20.80
CA PHE A 27 -20.30 -6.35 21.88
C PHE A 27 -19.50 -7.05 23.00
N SER A 28 -19.81 -8.31 23.30
CA SER A 28 -18.99 -9.12 24.21
C SER A 28 -17.56 -9.32 23.69
N ARG A 29 -17.40 -9.50 22.37
CA ARG A 29 -16.08 -9.55 21.72
C ARG A 29 -15.37 -8.20 21.66
N LEU A 30 -16.09 -7.09 21.70
CA LEU A 30 -15.52 -5.75 21.73
C LEU A 30 -15.07 -5.36 23.14
N ALA A 31 -15.84 -5.77 24.17
CA ALA A 31 -15.62 -5.43 25.57
C ALA A 31 -15.43 -6.67 26.46
N PRO A 32 -14.37 -7.48 26.25
CA PRO A 32 -14.17 -8.73 26.99
C PRO A 32 -13.89 -8.57 28.48
N ARG A 33 -13.62 -7.33 28.93
CA ARG A 33 -13.40 -6.99 30.36
C ARG A 33 -14.68 -6.53 31.07
N HIS A 34 -15.80 -6.42 30.37
CA HIS A 34 -17.08 -6.08 31.00
C HIS A 34 -17.43 -7.16 32.05
N PRO A 35 -17.92 -6.82 33.26
CA PRO A 35 -18.10 -7.78 34.36
C PRO A 35 -18.89 -9.04 33.97
N VAL A 36 -19.98 -8.88 33.21
CA VAL A 36 -20.80 -10.00 32.70
C VAL A 36 -20.00 -10.95 31.79
N VAL A 37 -19.13 -10.40 30.92
CA VAL A 37 -18.32 -11.19 29.99
C VAL A 37 -17.12 -11.83 30.70
N ALA A 38 -16.48 -11.07 31.60
CA ALA A 38 -15.35 -11.53 32.40
C ALA A 38 -15.74 -12.65 33.38
N GLY A 39 -16.99 -12.68 33.85
CA GLY A 39 -17.54 -13.76 34.66
C GLY A 39 -17.76 -15.08 33.91
N SER A 40 -17.88 -15.03 32.57
CA SER A 40 -17.99 -16.25 31.76
C SER A 40 -16.61 -16.86 31.50
N ALA A 41 -16.40 -18.09 31.97
CA ALA A 41 -15.11 -18.79 31.85
C ALA A 41 -14.73 -19.09 30.39
N SER A 42 -15.71 -19.34 29.52
CA SER A 42 -15.50 -19.71 28.11
C SER A 42 -15.29 -18.51 27.18
N ALA A 43 -15.66 -17.29 27.59
CA ALA A 43 -15.57 -16.11 26.74
C ALA A 43 -14.11 -15.66 26.49
N PHE A 44 -13.79 -15.23 25.27
CA PHE A 44 -12.45 -14.71 24.96
C PHE A 44 -12.12 -13.43 25.74
N ARG A 45 -10.85 -13.30 26.15
CA ARG A 45 -10.33 -12.13 26.89
C ARG A 45 -9.67 -11.06 26.03
N VAL A 46 -9.47 -11.34 24.74
CA VAL A 46 -8.83 -10.42 23.79
C VAL A 46 -9.90 -9.76 22.92
N PRO A 47 -9.94 -8.42 22.86
CA PRO A 47 -10.94 -7.72 22.07
C PRO A 47 -10.73 -7.97 20.57
N LEU A 48 -11.82 -8.16 19.82
CA LEU A 48 -11.77 -8.20 18.37
C LEU A 48 -11.62 -6.79 17.80
N ASN A 49 -10.80 -6.67 16.75
CA ASN A 49 -10.70 -5.40 16.04
C ASN A 49 -11.99 -5.08 15.26
N PRO A 50 -12.36 -3.80 15.07
CA PRO A 50 -13.60 -3.41 14.38
C PRO A 50 -13.76 -3.97 12.97
N SER A 51 -12.66 -4.13 12.21
CA SER A 51 -12.72 -4.74 10.88
C SER A 51 -13.02 -6.24 10.94
N THR A 52 -12.54 -6.94 11.96
CA THR A 52 -12.84 -8.34 12.22
C THR A 52 -14.26 -8.49 12.73
N LEU A 53 -14.75 -7.60 13.60
CA LEU A 53 -16.16 -7.57 14.01
C LEU A 53 -17.10 -7.41 12.81
N TRP A 54 -16.76 -6.54 11.86
CA TRP A 54 -17.55 -6.38 10.64
C TRP A 54 -17.59 -7.66 9.79
N ASN A 55 -16.44 -8.34 9.63
CA ASN A 55 -16.38 -9.62 8.93
C ASN A 55 -17.14 -10.73 9.70
N GLU A 56 -17.08 -10.71 11.02
CA GLU A 56 -17.77 -11.64 11.92
C GLU A 56 -19.30 -11.48 11.79
N LEU A 57 -19.78 -10.23 11.79
CA LEU A 57 -21.19 -9.94 11.56
C LEU A 57 -21.66 -10.52 10.22
N ARG A 58 -20.91 -10.32 9.13
CA ARG A 58 -21.28 -10.90 7.82
C ARG A 58 -21.39 -12.42 7.86
N ARG A 59 -20.50 -13.10 8.57
CA ARG A 59 -20.56 -14.56 8.73
C ARG A 59 -21.78 -15.00 9.54
N LEU A 60 -22.05 -14.31 10.65
CA LEU A 60 -23.24 -14.54 11.47
C LEU A 60 -24.53 -14.28 10.69
N THR A 61 -24.59 -13.19 9.92
CA THR A 61 -25.71 -12.91 9.02
C THR A 61 -25.97 -14.05 8.05
N ARG A 62 -24.91 -14.60 7.43
CA ARG A 62 -25.05 -15.73 6.51
C ARG A 62 -25.56 -16.99 7.22
N TRP A 63 -25.10 -17.25 8.45
CA TRP A 63 -25.57 -18.38 9.26
C TRP A 63 -27.03 -18.23 9.68
N PHE A 64 -27.38 -17.11 10.31
CA PHE A 64 -28.74 -16.84 10.76
C PHE A 64 -29.73 -16.80 9.61
N ASN A 65 -29.39 -16.18 8.47
CA ASN A 65 -30.30 -16.20 7.32
C ASN A 65 -30.46 -17.59 6.70
N HIS A 66 -29.42 -18.43 6.74
CA HIS A 66 -29.55 -19.84 6.34
C HIS A 66 -30.51 -20.60 7.25
N LEU A 67 -30.39 -20.45 8.57
CA LEU A 67 -31.30 -21.07 9.53
C LEU A 67 -32.75 -20.64 9.30
N SER A 68 -33.00 -19.34 9.09
CA SER A 68 -34.34 -18.82 8.77
C SER A 68 -34.89 -19.42 7.47
N GLN A 69 -34.05 -19.57 6.43
CA GLN A 69 -34.46 -20.18 5.16
C GLN A 69 -34.77 -21.67 5.29
N THR A 70 -34.14 -22.36 6.24
CA THR A 70 -34.44 -23.76 6.56
C THR A 70 -35.61 -23.95 7.52
N GLY A 71 -36.31 -22.86 7.89
CA GLY A 71 -37.47 -22.91 8.77
C GLY A 71 -37.16 -23.06 10.26
N VAL A 72 -35.92 -22.77 10.68
CA VAL A 72 -35.55 -22.74 12.10
C VAL A 72 -35.97 -21.41 12.69
N GLU A 73 -36.71 -21.45 13.79
CA GLU A 73 -37.18 -20.25 14.49
C GLU A 73 -36.31 -19.93 15.71
N HIS A 74 -35.81 -20.99 16.37
CA HIS A 74 -34.97 -20.87 17.56
C HIS A 74 -33.61 -21.60 17.44
N LEU A 75 -32.55 -21.03 18.02
CA LEU A 75 -31.22 -21.64 18.06
C LEU A 75 -31.22 -22.98 18.81
N ALA A 76 -32.14 -23.18 19.75
CA ALA A 76 -32.31 -24.46 20.43
C ALA A 76 -32.74 -25.60 19.50
N GLU A 77 -33.35 -25.30 18.35
CA GLU A 77 -33.78 -26.30 17.35
C GLU A 77 -32.66 -26.70 16.38
N VAL A 78 -31.51 -26.02 16.47
CA VAL A 78 -30.37 -26.29 15.60
C VAL A 78 -29.83 -27.69 15.87
N ASN A 79 -29.78 -28.50 14.83
CA ASN A 79 -29.22 -29.85 14.86
C ASN A 79 -28.13 -30.02 13.79
N GLN A 80 -27.50 -31.20 13.75
CA GLN A 80 -26.37 -31.46 12.85
C GLN A 80 -26.75 -31.35 11.36
N ARG A 81 -28.01 -31.61 10.98
CA ARG A 81 -28.45 -31.48 9.59
C ARG A 81 -28.37 -30.03 9.12
N HIS A 82 -28.69 -29.06 9.99
CA HIS A 82 -28.53 -27.64 9.68
C HIS A 82 -27.06 -27.25 9.51
N CYS A 83 -26.17 -27.78 10.35
CA CYS A 83 -24.72 -27.58 10.21
C CYS A 83 -24.19 -28.14 8.87
N ILE A 84 -24.56 -29.37 8.51
CA ILE A 84 -24.16 -30.00 7.25
C ILE A 84 -24.73 -29.22 6.04
N SER A 85 -26.00 -28.82 6.12
CA SER A 85 -26.65 -28.00 5.08
C SER A 85 -25.92 -26.66 4.88
N TYR A 86 -25.56 -25.99 5.97
CA TYR A 86 -24.82 -24.73 5.90
C TYR A 86 -23.43 -24.89 5.30
N LEU A 87 -22.72 -25.97 5.62
CA LEU A 87 -21.42 -26.28 5.01
C LEU A 87 -21.54 -26.32 3.48
N ASN A 88 -22.56 -26.99 2.95
CA ASN A 88 -22.82 -27.09 1.51
C ASN A 88 -23.08 -25.72 0.86
N VAL A 89 -23.59 -24.74 1.62
CA VAL A 89 -23.81 -23.37 1.15
C VAL A 89 -22.52 -22.55 1.19
N VAL A 90 -21.75 -22.62 2.29
CA VAL A 90 -20.59 -21.73 2.49
C VAL A 90 -19.34 -22.14 1.70
N VAL A 91 -19.30 -23.37 1.17
CA VAL A 91 -18.25 -23.85 0.26
C VAL A 91 -18.23 -23.06 -1.06
N TRP A 92 -19.32 -22.37 -1.42
CA TRP A 92 -19.41 -21.59 -2.65
C TRP A 92 -19.36 -20.08 -2.41
N LYS A 93 -18.76 -19.35 -3.37
CA LYS A 93 -18.73 -17.87 -3.36
C LYS A 93 -20.13 -17.29 -3.61
N GLU A 94 -20.54 -16.32 -2.79
CA GLU A 94 -21.83 -15.61 -2.96
C GLU A 94 -21.93 -14.88 -4.30
N ALA A 95 -20.87 -14.17 -4.70
CA ALA A 95 -20.87 -13.37 -5.92
C ALA A 95 -20.73 -14.21 -7.21
N LYS A 96 -20.30 -15.48 -7.09
CA LYS A 96 -20.05 -16.38 -8.21
C LYS A 96 -20.36 -17.83 -7.80
N PRO A 97 -21.66 -18.21 -7.81
CA PRO A 97 -22.06 -19.58 -7.55
C PRO A 97 -21.36 -20.55 -8.52
N GLY A 98 -20.71 -21.61 -8.00
CA GLY A 98 -19.93 -22.57 -8.77
C GLY A 98 -18.41 -22.43 -8.64
N GLU A 99 -17.90 -21.33 -8.09
CA GLU A 99 -16.50 -21.23 -7.67
C GLU A 99 -16.35 -21.55 -6.17
N PRO A 100 -15.53 -22.54 -5.78
CA PRO A 100 -15.33 -22.85 -4.37
C PRO A 100 -14.56 -21.72 -3.66
N VAL A 101 -14.86 -21.51 -2.38
CA VAL A 101 -14.06 -20.64 -1.50
C VAL A 101 -12.84 -21.39 -0.97
N SER A 102 -11.82 -20.66 -0.51
CA SER A 102 -10.65 -21.32 0.10
C SER A 102 -11.02 -22.02 1.42
N PRO A 103 -10.36 -23.14 1.78
CA PRO A 103 -10.56 -23.83 3.06
C PRO A 103 -10.49 -22.89 4.28
N SER A 104 -9.54 -21.94 4.28
CA SER A 104 -9.42 -20.94 5.36
C SER A 104 -10.66 -20.05 5.52
N THR A 105 -11.37 -19.77 4.43
CA THR A 105 -12.61 -18.97 4.44
C THR A 105 -13.79 -19.81 4.95
N ILE A 106 -13.84 -21.09 4.57
CA ILE A 106 -14.83 -22.04 5.08
C ILE A 106 -14.67 -22.19 6.60
N ALA A 107 -13.44 -22.41 7.06
CA ALA A 107 -13.12 -22.51 8.49
C ALA A 107 -13.56 -21.27 9.26
N ALA A 108 -13.40 -20.06 8.70
CA ALA A 108 -13.88 -18.84 9.34
C ALA A 108 -15.42 -18.82 9.49
N HIS A 109 -16.17 -19.26 8.48
CA HIS A 109 -17.64 -19.39 8.58
C HIS A 109 -18.06 -20.37 9.67
N ILE A 110 -17.46 -21.56 9.69
CA ILE A 110 -17.75 -22.60 10.68
C ILE A 110 -17.39 -22.09 12.09
N HIS A 111 -16.23 -21.49 12.26
CA HIS A 111 -15.82 -20.95 13.55
C HIS A 111 -16.83 -19.93 14.09
N SER A 112 -17.37 -19.03 13.25
CA SER A 112 -18.40 -18.06 13.67
C SER A 112 -19.70 -18.71 14.16
N THR A 113 -20.02 -19.92 13.71
CA THR A 113 -21.19 -20.68 14.21
C THR A 113 -20.89 -21.41 15.52
N GLN A 114 -19.68 -21.97 15.66
CA GLN A 114 -19.25 -22.71 16.85
C GLN A 114 -19.03 -21.78 18.05
N VAL A 115 -18.49 -20.59 17.79
CA VAL A 115 -18.10 -19.65 18.84
C VAL A 115 -19.26 -19.12 19.67
N LEU A 116 -20.49 -19.12 19.12
CA LEU A 116 -21.68 -18.70 19.87
C LEU A 116 -21.89 -19.54 21.14
N GLN A 117 -21.51 -20.82 21.11
CA GLN A 117 -21.62 -21.72 22.26
C GLN A 117 -20.75 -21.25 23.44
N GLN A 118 -19.60 -20.62 23.19
CA GLN A 118 -18.72 -20.10 24.24
C GLN A 118 -19.33 -18.88 24.96
N TYR A 119 -20.42 -18.33 24.43
CA TYR A 119 -21.11 -17.17 24.96
C TYR A 119 -22.53 -17.51 25.44
N SER A 120 -22.93 -18.80 25.50
CA SER A 120 -24.29 -19.21 25.86
C SER A 120 -24.81 -18.63 27.18
N GLY A 121 -23.94 -18.47 28.20
CA GLY A 121 -24.30 -17.84 29.47
C GLY A 121 -24.48 -16.32 29.44
N ILE A 122 -24.29 -15.67 28.28
CA ILE A 122 -24.42 -14.22 28.07
C ILE A 122 -25.52 -13.90 27.05
N LEU A 123 -25.70 -14.76 26.05
CA LEU A 123 -26.65 -14.53 24.97
C LEU A 123 -28.09 -14.73 25.43
N SER A 124 -29.01 -13.92 24.91
CA SER A 124 -30.46 -14.05 25.14
C SER A 124 -31.04 -15.36 24.58
N GLU A 125 -30.32 -15.98 23.64
CA GLU A 125 -30.69 -17.23 23.00
C GLU A 125 -29.43 -18.01 22.63
N GLY A 126 -29.48 -19.34 22.71
CA GLY A 126 -28.36 -20.21 22.42
C GLY A 126 -28.81 -21.55 21.87
N TYR A 127 -27.83 -22.36 21.48
CA TYR A 127 -28.08 -23.75 21.12
C TYR A 127 -28.58 -24.56 22.31
N ALA A 128 -29.21 -25.71 22.05
CA ALA A 128 -29.55 -26.68 23.09
C ALA A 128 -28.31 -27.07 23.91
N SER A 129 -28.50 -27.36 25.20
CA SER A 129 -27.40 -27.55 26.15
C SER A 129 -26.53 -28.78 25.85
N ASP A 130 -27.10 -29.80 25.21
CA ASP A 130 -26.45 -31.03 24.76
C ASP A 130 -25.93 -30.94 23.32
N PHE A 131 -26.18 -29.83 22.61
CA PHE A 131 -25.79 -29.66 21.23
C PHE A 131 -24.44 -28.96 21.07
N VAL A 132 -23.57 -29.55 20.24
CA VAL A 132 -22.30 -28.96 19.81
C VAL A 132 -22.26 -28.96 18.28
N PRO A 133 -22.14 -27.81 17.59
CA PRO A 133 -22.08 -27.78 16.13
C PRO A 133 -20.95 -28.67 15.56
N TRP A 134 -21.27 -29.51 14.56
CA TRP A 134 -20.39 -30.53 13.97
C TRP A 134 -19.76 -31.50 14.99
N GLY A 135 -20.44 -31.76 16.10
CA GLY A 135 -19.98 -32.70 17.13
C GLY A 135 -18.66 -32.28 17.79
N GLY A 136 -18.34 -30.98 17.80
CA GLY A 136 -17.12 -30.45 18.44
C GLY A 136 -15.85 -30.57 17.60
N ARG A 137 -15.94 -31.07 16.35
CA ARG A 137 -14.80 -31.06 15.42
C ARG A 137 -14.32 -29.63 15.18
N SER A 138 -13.01 -29.44 15.01
CA SER A 138 -12.48 -28.10 14.77
C SER A 138 -12.93 -27.56 13.40
N ALA A 139 -13.12 -26.25 13.30
CA ALA A 139 -13.45 -25.59 12.04
C ALA A 139 -12.42 -25.88 10.93
N ASP A 140 -11.14 -26.02 11.30
CA ASP A 140 -10.05 -26.36 10.38
C ASP A 140 -10.23 -27.78 9.81
N ASP A 141 -10.54 -28.76 10.67
CA ASP A 141 -10.77 -30.16 10.24
C ASP A 141 -12.01 -30.31 9.37
N ILE A 142 -13.08 -29.57 9.66
CA ILE A 142 -14.32 -29.59 8.89
C ILE A 142 -14.10 -28.94 7.51
N ALA A 143 -13.32 -27.86 7.46
CA ALA A 143 -13.00 -27.17 6.21
C ALA A 143 -11.90 -27.88 5.39
N GLY A 144 -11.24 -28.91 5.94
CA GLY A 144 -10.05 -29.50 5.32
C GLY A 144 -8.87 -28.53 5.26
N TYR A 145 -8.78 -27.57 6.17
CA TYR A 145 -7.73 -26.56 6.19
C TYR A 145 -6.51 -27.05 6.96
N ILE A 146 -5.42 -27.31 6.23
CA ILE A 146 -4.12 -27.67 6.82
C ILE A 146 -3.32 -26.40 7.05
N ARG A 147 -2.96 -26.13 8.32
CA ARG A 147 -2.07 -25.02 8.67
C ARG A 147 -0.64 -25.34 8.20
N SER A 148 -0.17 -24.62 7.20
CA SER A 148 1.25 -24.63 6.84
C SER A 148 2.08 -23.95 7.92
N THR A 149 3.09 -24.65 8.44
CA THR A 149 4.16 -24.07 9.28
C THR A 149 5.15 -23.25 8.45
N GLU A 150 5.26 -23.55 7.14
CA GLU A 150 6.14 -22.85 6.22
C GLU A 150 5.50 -21.60 5.62
N ASN A 151 6.32 -20.58 5.33
CA ASN A 151 5.87 -19.34 4.72
C ASN A 151 5.65 -19.53 3.20
N GLN A 152 4.38 -19.70 2.83
CA GLN A 152 3.92 -19.97 1.46
C GLN A 152 4.04 -18.78 0.47
N VAL A 153 4.46 -17.59 0.93
CA VAL A 153 4.60 -16.45 0.01
C VAL A 153 5.92 -16.59 -0.73
N PRO A 154 5.93 -16.67 -2.08
CA PRO A 154 7.18 -16.71 -2.83
C PRO A 154 7.91 -15.36 -2.73
N PRO A 155 9.26 -15.34 -2.73
CA PRO A 155 10.01 -14.11 -2.94
C PRO A 155 9.72 -13.54 -4.33
N VAL A 156 9.91 -12.23 -4.50
CA VAL A 156 9.77 -11.57 -5.79
C VAL A 156 10.98 -11.91 -6.65
N PRO A 157 10.81 -12.49 -7.86
CA PRO A 157 11.93 -12.79 -8.75
C PRO A 157 12.71 -11.54 -9.18
N ASP A 158 14.02 -11.68 -9.37
CA ASP A 158 14.91 -10.60 -9.83
C ASP A 158 14.50 -10.01 -11.18
N THR A 159 13.91 -10.82 -12.06
CA THR A 159 13.36 -10.38 -13.36
C THR A 159 12.24 -9.35 -13.22
N ILE A 160 11.58 -9.29 -12.06
CA ILE A 160 10.56 -8.29 -11.72
C ILE A 160 11.15 -7.21 -10.82
N LEU A 161 11.91 -7.61 -9.78
CA LEU A 161 12.41 -6.70 -8.76
C LEU A 161 13.38 -5.67 -9.31
N ARG A 162 14.31 -6.07 -10.18
CA ARG A 162 15.33 -5.17 -10.75
C ARG A 162 14.71 -4.04 -11.59
N PRO A 163 13.90 -4.29 -12.64
CA PRO A 163 13.31 -3.20 -13.41
C PRO A 163 12.32 -2.37 -12.56
N LEU A 164 11.61 -2.99 -11.61
CA LEU A 164 10.73 -2.25 -10.71
C LEU A 164 11.51 -1.23 -9.85
N LEU A 165 12.60 -1.66 -9.22
CA LEU A 165 13.42 -0.78 -8.38
C LEU A 165 14.15 0.27 -9.21
N ALA A 166 14.77 -0.09 -10.34
CA ALA A 166 15.46 0.86 -11.21
C ALA A 166 14.52 1.98 -11.70
N ASN A 167 13.34 1.62 -12.21
CA ASN A 167 12.33 2.59 -12.61
C ASN A 167 11.85 3.43 -11.41
N SER A 168 11.66 2.81 -10.25
CA SER A 168 11.17 3.52 -9.07
C SER A 168 12.18 4.54 -8.56
N PHE A 169 13.46 4.19 -8.52
CA PHE A 169 14.53 5.11 -8.14
C PHE A 169 14.62 6.30 -9.10
N TYR A 170 14.62 6.05 -10.40
CA TYR A 170 14.58 7.13 -11.40
C TYR A 170 13.38 8.08 -11.19
N LEU A 171 12.18 7.52 -10.94
CA LEU A 171 10.99 8.34 -10.67
C LEU A 171 11.10 9.16 -9.38
N ILE A 172 11.75 8.64 -8.35
CA ILE A 172 11.89 9.31 -7.06
C ILE A 172 12.98 10.39 -7.12
N GLU A 173 14.14 10.07 -7.69
CA GLU A 173 15.34 10.89 -7.64
C GLU A 173 15.37 11.93 -8.75
N THR A 174 14.96 11.56 -9.97
CA THR A 174 15.01 12.44 -11.14
C THR A 174 13.70 13.19 -11.33
N ILE A 175 12.57 12.48 -11.26
CA ILE A 175 11.25 13.08 -11.52
C ILE A 175 10.63 13.70 -10.25
N GLY A 176 10.87 13.10 -9.09
CA GLY A 176 10.25 13.50 -7.81
C GLY A 176 10.42 14.97 -7.46
N PRO A 177 11.64 15.55 -7.49
CA PRO A 177 11.85 16.97 -7.17
C PRO A 177 11.12 17.93 -8.14
N LEU A 178 11.15 17.63 -9.44
CA LEU A 178 10.49 18.43 -10.47
C LEU A 178 8.97 18.38 -10.31
N LEU A 179 8.44 17.19 -10.02
CA LEU A 179 7.03 16.98 -9.76
C LEU A 179 6.58 17.64 -8.45
N ALA A 180 7.41 17.64 -7.41
CA ALA A 180 7.11 18.32 -6.16
C ALA A 180 6.90 19.82 -6.39
N ALA A 181 7.82 20.48 -7.10
CA ALA A 181 7.67 21.88 -7.50
C ALA A 181 6.37 22.10 -8.29
N GLU A 182 6.07 21.23 -9.27
CA GLU A 182 4.86 21.32 -10.06
C GLU A 182 3.57 21.19 -9.23
N THR A 183 3.55 20.24 -8.31
CA THR A 183 2.42 20.02 -7.41
C THR A 183 2.24 21.16 -6.41
N SER A 184 3.30 21.87 -6.04
CA SER A 184 3.20 23.10 -5.24
C SER A 184 2.58 24.24 -6.03
N ARG A 185 3.04 24.49 -7.27
CA ARG A 185 2.40 25.48 -8.18
C ARG A 185 0.92 25.17 -8.40
N ALA A 186 0.61 23.88 -8.54
CA ALA A 186 -0.76 23.40 -8.64
C ALA A 186 -1.62 23.76 -7.43
N ARG A 187 -1.13 23.49 -6.21
CA ARG A 187 -1.82 23.82 -4.95
C ARG A 187 -2.00 25.32 -4.77
N GLU A 188 -0.97 26.11 -5.03
CA GLU A 188 -1.02 27.57 -4.95
C GLU A 188 -2.11 28.13 -5.87
N PHE A 189 -2.18 27.63 -7.11
CA PHE A 189 -3.25 27.99 -8.03
C PHE A 189 -4.64 27.59 -7.53
N ASP A 190 -4.79 26.40 -6.94
CA ASP A 190 -6.07 25.96 -6.38
C ASP A 190 -6.51 26.85 -5.20
N GLU A 191 -5.57 27.28 -4.34
CA GLU A 191 -5.84 28.25 -3.26
C GLU A 191 -6.23 29.62 -3.81
N LEU A 192 -5.54 30.12 -4.83
CA LEU A 192 -5.91 31.37 -5.52
C LEU A 192 -7.32 31.28 -6.12
N GLN A 193 -7.68 30.14 -6.73
CA GLN A 193 -9.04 29.94 -7.25
C GLN A 193 -10.10 29.97 -6.15
N LYS A 194 -9.85 29.32 -5.00
CA LYS A 194 -10.77 29.35 -3.86
C LYS A 194 -10.98 30.77 -3.30
N GLN A 195 -9.90 31.57 -3.27
CA GLN A 195 -9.94 32.95 -2.79
C GLN A 195 -10.58 33.92 -3.81
N SER A 196 -10.61 33.55 -5.09
CA SER A 196 -11.14 34.37 -6.19
C SER A 196 -12.69 34.37 -6.23
N ILE A 197 -13.32 34.96 -5.22
CA ILE A 197 -14.78 35.01 -5.06
C ILE A 197 -15.39 36.22 -5.77
N GLY A 198 -14.65 37.35 -5.83
CA GLY A 198 -15.12 38.59 -6.43
C GLY A 198 -14.99 38.61 -7.96
N GLY A 199 -15.98 39.20 -8.63
CA GLY A 199 -15.90 39.47 -10.08
C GLY A 199 -14.83 40.50 -10.44
N LEU A 200 -14.35 40.45 -11.68
CA LEU A 200 -13.34 41.39 -12.19
C LEU A 200 -13.82 42.86 -12.10
N LYS A 201 -13.04 43.71 -11.42
CA LYS A 201 -13.26 45.16 -11.38
C LYS A 201 -12.79 45.83 -12.68
N LEU A 202 -13.50 46.86 -13.14
CA LEU A 202 -13.13 47.63 -14.34
C LEU A 202 -11.70 48.20 -14.26
N SER A 203 -11.28 48.68 -13.08
CA SER A 203 -9.94 49.21 -12.83
C SER A 203 -8.82 48.17 -12.98
N ALA A 204 -9.12 46.87 -12.92
CA ALA A 204 -8.14 45.79 -13.09
C ALA A 204 -7.93 45.38 -14.55
N ARG A 205 -8.80 45.82 -15.49
CA ARG A 205 -8.71 45.47 -16.91
C ARG A 205 -7.42 45.91 -17.60
N PRO A 206 -6.87 47.11 -17.37
CA PRO A 206 -5.59 47.51 -17.97
C PRO A 206 -4.44 46.57 -17.58
N ARG A 207 -4.39 46.14 -16.31
CA ARG A 207 -3.38 45.20 -15.83
C ARG A 207 -3.48 43.84 -16.51
N LEU A 208 -4.70 43.37 -16.75
CA LEU A 208 -4.97 42.12 -17.47
C LEU A 208 -4.55 42.20 -18.94
N ARG A 209 -4.84 43.34 -19.61
CA ARG A 209 -4.38 43.60 -20.98
C ARG A 209 -2.86 43.54 -21.09
N ILE A 210 -2.14 44.27 -20.23
CA ILE A 210 -0.67 44.30 -20.21
C ILE A 210 -0.10 42.89 -19.97
N ALA A 211 -0.72 42.11 -19.08
CA ALA A 211 -0.27 40.74 -18.82
C ALA A 211 -0.44 39.82 -20.04
N ILE A 212 -1.58 39.91 -20.74
CA ILE A 212 -1.84 39.13 -21.96
C ILE A 212 -0.87 39.54 -23.07
N GLU A 213 -0.67 40.84 -23.30
CA GLU A 213 0.27 41.36 -24.30
C GLU A 213 1.70 40.88 -24.01
N ARG A 214 2.11 40.88 -22.74
CA ARG A 214 3.42 40.36 -22.34
C ARG A 214 3.57 38.86 -22.61
N LEU A 215 2.54 38.06 -22.33
CA LEU A 215 2.55 36.62 -22.61
C LEU A 215 2.58 36.34 -24.13
N HIS A 216 1.81 37.11 -24.89
CA HIS A 216 1.78 37.05 -26.35
C HIS A 216 3.14 37.41 -26.95
N GLN A 217 3.74 38.53 -26.55
CA GLN A 217 5.07 38.94 -27.01
C GLN A 217 6.17 37.93 -26.64
N ALA A 218 6.03 37.26 -25.49
CA ALA A 218 6.95 36.21 -25.07
C ALA A 218 6.73 34.85 -25.78
N GLY A 219 5.73 34.76 -26.68
CA GLY A 219 5.41 33.51 -27.39
C GLY A 219 4.82 32.42 -26.49
N VAL A 220 4.30 32.77 -25.30
CA VAL A 220 3.80 31.79 -24.34
C VAL A 220 2.38 31.37 -24.74
N ALA A 221 2.17 30.08 -24.97
CA ALA A 221 0.86 29.54 -25.31
C ALA A 221 -0.20 29.83 -24.24
N ALA A 222 -1.45 30.04 -24.65
CA ALA A 222 -2.55 30.25 -23.71
C ALA A 222 -2.88 28.96 -22.91
N PRO A 223 -3.40 29.08 -21.67
CA PRO A 223 -3.78 27.92 -20.87
C PRO A 223 -5.04 27.26 -21.41
N ARG A 224 -5.01 25.93 -21.54
CA ARG A 224 -6.14 25.11 -21.98
C ARG A 224 -7.14 24.87 -20.87
N LEU A 225 -8.42 24.94 -21.22
CA LEU A 225 -9.54 24.58 -20.35
C LEU A 225 -9.66 23.06 -20.24
N SER A 226 -10.02 22.57 -19.06
CA SER A 226 -10.24 21.13 -18.86
C SER A 226 -11.30 20.58 -19.84
N ALA A 227 -11.19 19.29 -20.18
CA ALA A 227 -12.18 18.62 -21.04
C ALA A 227 -13.62 18.80 -20.54
N SER A 228 -13.84 18.68 -19.22
CA SER A 228 -15.15 18.93 -18.60
C SER A 228 -15.62 20.38 -18.74
N GLY A 229 -14.70 21.35 -18.69
CA GLY A 229 -15.00 22.76 -18.91
C GLY A 229 -15.39 23.05 -20.37
N ILE A 230 -14.71 22.40 -21.33
CA ILE A 230 -15.04 22.51 -22.76
C ILE A 230 -16.44 21.93 -23.01
N THR A 231 -16.72 20.71 -22.52
CA THR A 231 -18.05 20.09 -22.63
C THR A 231 -19.14 20.99 -22.05
N LYS A 232 -18.87 21.58 -20.88
CA LYS A 232 -19.80 22.52 -20.23
C LYS A 232 -20.06 23.75 -21.09
N ARG A 233 -19.04 24.35 -21.70
CA ARG A 233 -19.19 25.51 -22.60
C ARG A 233 -20.05 25.16 -23.81
N ILE A 234 -19.79 24.03 -24.46
CA ILE A 234 -20.58 23.56 -25.60
C ILE A 234 -22.06 23.36 -25.20
N SER A 235 -22.33 22.72 -24.05
CA SER A 235 -23.71 22.54 -23.57
C SER A 235 -24.42 23.85 -23.23
N GLN A 236 -23.68 24.92 -22.99
CA GLN A 236 -24.20 26.27 -22.73
C GLN A 236 -24.33 27.11 -24.01
N GLY A 237 -24.20 26.48 -25.20
CA GLY A 237 -24.37 27.14 -26.49
C GLY A 237 -23.13 27.89 -26.99
N TRP A 238 -21.94 27.61 -26.46
CA TRP A 238 -20.70 28.14 -27.05
C TRP A 238 -20.42 27.48 -28.41
N ASP A 239 -20.10 28.28 -29.41
CA ASP A 239 -19.77 27.79 -30.76
C ASP A 239 -18.53 26.88 -30.72
N ALA A 240 -18.66 25.68 -31.30
CA ALA A 240 -17.59 24.69 -31.40
C ALA A 240 -16.40 25.18 -32.24
N LYS A 241 -16.61 26.16 -33.13
CA LYS A 241 -15.57 26.74 -33.99
C LYS A 241 -14.93 28.01 -33.41
N ASP A 242 -15.37 28.47 -32.23
CA ASP A 242 -14.81 29.67 -31.62
C ASP A 242 -13.34 29.43 -31.19
N PRO A 243 -12.37 30.25 -31.64
CA PRO A 243 -10.97 30.10 -31.25
C PRO A 243 -10.76 30.15 -29.72
N LEU A 244 -11.65 30.82 -28.99
CA LEU A 244 -11.55 30.96 -27.52
C LEU A 244 -12.24 29.83 -26.75
N LEU A 245 -12.85 28.85 -27.42
CA LEU A 245 -13.54 27.73 -26.78
C LEU A 245 -12.66 26.99 -25.77
N ASN A 246 -11.41 26.72 -26.16
CA ASN A 246 -10.45 25.96 -25.37
C ASN A 246 -9.64 26.83 -24.39
N LEU A 247 -9.80 28.16 -24.42
CA LEU A 247 -9.06 29.06 -23.54
C LEU A 247 -9.58 28.97 -22.10
N ALA A 248 -8.69 28.64 -21.16
CA ALA A 248 -8.93 28.72 -19.72
C ALA A 248 -8.90 30.17 -19.21
N TRP A 249 -9.85 30.98 -19.70
CA TRP A 249 -9.98 32.40 -19.36
C TRP A 249 -9.98 32.66 -17.86
N HIS A 250 -10.75 31.87 -17.11
CA HIS A 250 -10.82 32.00 -15.66
C HIS A 250 -9.43 31.88 -15.02
N SER A 251 -8.58 30.94 -15.48
CA SER A 251 -7.21 30.77 -15.00
C SER A 251 -6.32 31.99 -15.26
N VAL A 252 -6.44 32.62 -16.44
CA VAL A 252 -5.69 33.84 -16.80
C VAL A 252 -6.08 34.99 -15.86
N VAL A 253 -7.37 35.17 -15.58
CA VAL A 253 -7.84 36.21 -14.68
C VAL A 253 -7.41 35.94 -13.23
N THR A 254 -7.58 34.71 -12.75
CA THR A 254 -7.19 34.33 -11.39
C THR A 254 -5.71 34.56 -11.13
N THR A 255 -4.84 34.13 -12.05
CA THR A 255 -3.38 34.29 -11.90
C THR A 255 -2.93 35.74 -11.98
N THR A 256 -3.58 36.58 -12.79
CA THR A 256 -3.13 37.96 -13.01
C THR A 256 -3.65 38.93 -11.94
N VAL A 257 -4.91 38.76 -11.51
CA VAL A 257 -5.61 39.75 -10.69
C VAL A 257 -6.40 39.16 -9.52
N GLY A 258 -6.40 37.83 -9.32
CA GLY A 258 -7.08 37.18 -8.18
C GLY A 258 -8.60 37.33 -8.19
N ALA A 259 -9.21 37.40 -9.38
CA ALA A 259 -10.65 37.62 -9.55
C ALA A 259 -11.29 36.54 -10.43
N MET A 260 -12.62 36.46 -10.40
CA MET A 260 -13.37 35.53 -11.25
C MET A 260 -13.44 36.05 -12.70
N GLY A 261 -12.90 35.26 -13.64
CA GLY A 261 -13.01 35.52 -15.07
C GLY A 261 -14.39 35.16 -15.65
N HIS A 262 -15.28 36.16 -15.77
CA HIS A 262 -16.59 36.01 -16.43
C HIS A 262 -16.50 36.19 -17.94
N ARG A 263 -17.49 35.64 -18.67
CA ARG A 263 -17.58 35.76 -20.14
C ARG A 263 -17.65 37.21 -20.62
N ARG A 264 -18.40 38.09 -19.93
CA ARG A 264 -18.51 39.52 -20.29
C ARG A 264 -17.14 40.21 -20.43
N ASP A 265 -16.19 39.82 -19.58
CA ASP A 265 -14.85 40.41 -19.53
C ASP A 265 -13.93 39.80 -20.58
N LEU A 266 -14.15 38.53 -20.95
CA LEU A 266 -13.53 37.89 -22.11
C LEU A 266 -13.93 38.59 -23.40
N GLU A 267 -15.22 38.87 -23.62
CA GLU A 267 -15.69 39.51 -24.85
C GLU A 267 -15.11 40.93 -25.01
N ALA A 268 -14.93 41.66 -23.90
CA ALA A 268 -14.30 42.98 -23.91
C ALA A 268 -12.81 42.96 -24.32
N LEU A 269 -12.13 41.81 -24.19
CA LEU A 269 -10.72 41.61 -24.56
C LEU A 269 -10.57 40.61 -25.73
N ARG A 270 -11.67 40.24 -26.40
CA ARG A 270 -11.69 39.20 -27.44
C ARG A 270 -10.66 39.43 -28.55
N PRO A 271 -10.50 40.63 -29.15
CA PRO A 271 -9.54 40.82 -30.23
C PRO A 271 -8.11 40.44 -29.84
N LEU A 272 -7.69 40.85 -28.64
CA LEU A 272 -6.38 40.53 -28.08
C LEU A 272 -6.23 39.02 -27.79
N LEU A 273 -7.26 38.42 -27.20
CA LEU A 273 -7.25 36.99 -26.87
C LEU A 273 -7.22 36.10 -28.12
N VAL A 274 -7.93 36.48 -29.19
CA VAL A 274 -7.94 35.76 -30.46
C VAL A 274 -6.58 35.85 -31.13
N ALA A 275 -5.95 37.04 -31.16
CA ALA A 275 -4.59 37.21 -31.69
C ALA A 275 -3.60 36.32 -30.92
N TRP A 276 -3.63 36.39 -29.58
CA TRP A 276 -2.76 35.57 -28.73
C TRP A 276 -2.94 34.07 -28.96
N VAL A 277 -4.18 33.57 -29.01
CA VAL A 277 -4.47 32.15 -29.26
C VAL A 277 -4.04 31.71 -30.66
N ASN A 278 -4.26 32.54 -31.67
CA ASN A 278 -3.92 32.18 -33.06
C ASN A 278 -2.41 32.16 -33.30
N GLU A 279 -1.67 33.08 -32.68
CA GLU A 279 -0.22 33.20 -32.86
C GLU A 279 0.57 32.26 -31.94
N CYS A 280 0.18 32.13 -30.67
CA CYS A 280 0.92 31.35 -29.68
C CYS A 280 0.31 29.97 -29.37
N GLY A 281 -0.93 29.69 -29.82
CA GLY A 281 -1.61 28.42 -29.57
C GLY A 281 -2.16 28.25 -28.15
N ILE A 282 -2.69 27.05 -27.86
CA ILE A 282 -3.28 26.67 -26.56
C ILE A 282 -2.70 25.32 -26.11
N GLU A 283 -2.12 25.32 -24.92
CA GLU A 283 -1.47 24.16 -24.31
C GLU A 283 -2.02 23.84 -22.92
N GLU A 284 -1.78 22.62 -22.45
CA GLU A 284 -2.13 22.25 -21.09
C GLU A 284 -1.34 23.06 -20.05
N PRO A 285 -1.95 23.44 -18.91
CA PRO A 285 -1.37 24.42 -17.99
C PRO A 285 -0.20 23.93 -17.13
N TRP A 286 -0.04 22.62 -16.93
CA TRP A 286 0.98 22.06 -16.02
C TRP A 286 2.15 21.46 -16.79
N CYS A 287 3.29 21.33 -16.14
CA CYS A 287 4.51 20.72 -16.69
C CYS A 287 5.04 21.38 -17.97
N ARG A 288 4.75 22.68 -18.17
CA ARG A 288 5.27 23.47 -19.29
C ARG A 288 6.77 23.73 -19.13
N ASP A 289 7.45 23.84 -20.26
CA ASP A 289 8.89 24.16 -20.34
C ASP A 289 9.73 23.24 -19.43
N GLY A 290 9.40 21.95 -19.45
CA GLY A 290 9.99 20.97 -18.55
C GLY A 290 11.51 20.90 -18.70
N ALA A 291 12.22 21.06 -17.57
CA ALA A 291 13.65 20.84 -17.49
C ALA A 291 14.06 19.50 -18.12
N LEU A 292 15.22 19.50 -18.78
CA LEU A 292 15.76 18.29 -19.40
C LEU A 292 16.26 17.32 -18.33
N VAL A 293 15.99 16.04 -18.55
CA VAL A 293 16.45 14.92 -17.73
C VAL A 293 16.99 13.82 -18.64
N PRO A 294 18.01 13.07 -18.19
CA PRO A 294 18.49 11.92 -18.94
C PRO A 294 17.42 10.83 -18.95
N ARG A 295 17.07 10.31 -20.12
CA ARG A 295 16.32 9.06 -20.24
C ARG A 295 17.02 7.92 -19.50
N LEU A 296 16.24 7.03 -18.90
CA LEU A 296 16.79 5.93 -18.11
C LEU A 296 17.56 4.90 -18.96
N ASP A 297 17.13 4.66 -20.19
CA ASP A 297 17.68 3.62 -21.09
C ASP A 297 18.95 4.04 -21.84
N ASN A 298 18.99 5.27 -22.36
CA ASN A 298 20.05 5.75 -23.25
C ASN A 298 20.70 7.08 -22.82
N GLN A 299 20.28 7.67 -21.70
CA GLN A 299 20.79 8.95 -21.17
C GLN A 299 20.56 10.19 -22.06
N GLU A 300 19.77 10.07 -23.13
CA GLU A 300 19.38 11.18 -23.98
C GLU A 300 18.61 12.23 -23.17
N GLN A 301 18.91 13.52 -23.39
CA GLN A 301 18.28 14.61 -22.66
C GLN A 301 16.91 14.93 -23.26
N ILE A 302 15.87 14.74 -22.46
CA ILE A 302 14.48 15.01 -22.85
C ILE A 302 13.77 15.85 -21.78
N PRO A 303 12.75 16.65 -22.12
CA PRO A 303 11.92 17.29 -21.10
C PRO A 303 11.36 16.25 -20.13
N TRP A 304 11.40 16.48 -18.82
CA TRP A 304 10.91 15.49 -17.84
C TRP A 304 9.43 15.16 -18.00
N ALA A 305 8.64 16.09 -18.52
CA ALA A 305 7.22 15.96 -18.80
C ALA A 305 6.84 16.76 -20.05
N ILE A 306 5.71 16.39 -20.65
CA ILE A 306 5.01 17.21 -21.65
C ILE A 306 3.93 18.02 -20.93
N PRO A 307 3.44 19.14 -21.51
CA PRO A 307 2.32 19.88 -20.96
C PRO A 307 1.14 18.95 -20.60
N ALA A 308 0.69 19.05 -19.35
CA ALA A 308 -0.22 18.09 -18.74
C ALA A 308 -1.45 18.78 -18.14
N ASP A 309 -2.61 18.12 -18.23
CA ASP A 309 -3.81 18.55 -17.55
C ASP A 309 -3.77 18.14 -16.06
N ARG A 310 -4.80 18.51 -15.29
CA ARG A 310 -4.91 18.14 -13.87
C ARG A 310 -4.94 16.63 -13.63
N SER A 311 -5.56 15.88 -14.53
CA SER A 311 -5.69 14.43 -14.42
C SER A 311 -4.37 13.70 -14.64
N ALA A 312 -3.63 14.10 -15.68
CA ALA A 312 -2.30 13.59 -16.00
C ALA A 312 -1.29 13.92 -14.88
N LEU A 313 -1.32 15.16 -14.34
CA LEU A 313 -0.50 15.53 -13.19
C LEU A 313 -0.82 14.66 -11.96
N GLY A 314 -2.10 14.46 -11.65
CA GLY A 314 -2.53 13.59 -10.55
C GLY A 314 -2.14 12.12 -10.73
N THR A 315 -2.14 11.63 -11.98
CA THR A 315 -1.71 10.28 -12.33
C THR A 315 -0.19 10.12 -12.16
N MET A 316 0.59 11.10 -12.59
CA MET A 316 2.05 11.12 -12.42
C MET A 316 2.43 11.20 -10.93
N LYS A 317 1.76 12.06 -10.16
CA LYS A 317 1.86 12.10 -8.69
C LYS A 317 1.63 10.73 -8.08
N SER A 318 0.52 10.08 -8.43
CA SER A 318 0.18 8.75 -7.93
C SER A 318 1.22 7.69 -8.31
N ALA A 319 1.87 7.82 -9.47
CA ALA A 319 2.93 6.92 -9.91
C ALA A 319 4.19 7.07 -9.06
N VAL A 320 4.69 8.30 -8.85
CA VAL A 320 5.89 8.56 -8.02
C VAL A 320 5.65 8.16 -6.56
N GLU A 321 4.48 8.47 -6.00
CA GLU A 321 4.11 8.01 -4.65
C GLU A 321 4.06 6.48 -4.53
N SER A 322 3.64 5.80 -5.61
CA SER A 322 3.60 4.34 -5.64
C SER A 322 5.00 3.73 -5.79
N ALA A 323 5.86 4.35 -6.60
CA ALA A 323 7.27 3.99 -6.70
C ALA A 323 7.95 4.08 -5.32
N ALA A 324 7.78 5.20 -4.62
CA ALA A 324 8.28 5.38 -3.26
C ALA A 324 7.73 4.33 -2.29
N PHE A 325 6.42 4.04 -2.34
CA PHE A 325 5.82 2.99 -1.51
C PHE A 325 6.50 1.62 -1.71
N PHE A 326 6.80 1.22 -2.95
CA PHE A 326 7.44 -0.06 -3.23
C PHE A 326 8.93 -0.07 -2.89
N VAL A 327 9.66 1.03 -3.08
CA VAL A 327 11.05 1.19 -2.60
C VAL A 327 11.13 1.05 -1.08
N ILE A 328 10.29 1.81 -0.34
CA ILE A 328 10.21 1.73 1.11
C ILE A 328 9.83 0.30 1.53
N SER A 329 8.84 -0.31 0.88
CA SER A 329 8.44 -1.69 1.19
C SER A 329 9.53 -2.73 0.90
N ALA A 330 10.35 -2.52 -0.11
CA ALA A 330 11.40 -3.46 -0.52
C ALA A 330 12.64 -3.37 0.38
N LEU A 331 12.97 -2.17 0.87
CA LEU A 331 14.26 -1.90 1.50
C LEU A 331 14.20 -1.60 3.01
N SER A 332 13.03 -1.30 3.57
CA SER A 332 12.86 -1.11 5.02
C SER A 332 12.53 -2.38 5.79
N GLY A 333 12.02 -3.39 5.10
CA GLY A 333 11.47 -4.59 5.70
C GLY A 333 10.16 -4.37 6.46
N MET A 334 9.55 -3.18 6.50
CA MET A 334 8.31 -2.90 7.25
C MET A 334 7.12 -3.78 6.82
N ARG A 335 6.19 -4.08 7.74
CA ARG A 335 4.93 -4.76 7.41
C ARG A 335 3.99 -3.80 6.68
N ALA A 336 3.10 -4.35 5.85
CA ALA A 336 2.07 -3.55 5.16
C ALA A 336 1.26 -2.65 6.11
N SER A 337 0.93 -3.14 7.32
CA SER A 337 0.22 -2.33 8.32
C SER A 337 1.04 -1.16 8.85
N GLU A 338 2.36 -1.33 8.98
CA GLU A 338 3.27 -0.27 9.45
C GLU A 338 3.48 0.75 8.32
N LEU A 339 3.64 0.31 7.07
CA LEU A 339 3.70 1.20 5.90
C LEU A 339 2.49 2.13 5.81
N HIS A 340 1.29 1.62 6.09
CA HIS A 340 0.05 2.41 6.05
C HIS A 340 -0.14 3.35 7.24
N GLU A 341 0.71 3.29 8.26
CA GLU A 341 0.68 4.16 9.45
C GLU A 341 1.81 5.19 9.46
N ILE A 342 2.63 5.24 8.40
CA ILE A 342 3.63 6.31 8.24
C ILE A 342 2.90 7.63 8.03
N ARG A 343 3.34 8.66 8.77
CA ARG A 343 2.73 9.99 8.77
C ARG A 343 3.71 11.05 8.30
N GLY A 344 3.20 12.22 7.90
CA GLY A 344 4.03 13.39 7.69
C GLY A 344 4.79 13.75 8.97
N GLY A 345 6.06 14.13 8.84
CA GLY A 345 6.96 14.38 9.95
C GLY A 345 7.55 13.12 10.57
N SER A 346 7.46 11.96 9.90
CA SER A 346 7.99 10.70 10.42
C SER A 346 9.50 10.53 10.23
N LEU A 347 10.15 11.41 9.47
CA LEU A 347 11.58 11.34 9.18
C LEU A 347 12.43 11.93 10.32
N ALA A 348 13.43 11.18 10.76
CA ALA A 348 14.45 11.66 11.67
C ALA A 348 15.85 11.30 11.18
N ARG A 349 16.80 12.20 11.37
CA ARG A 349 18.23 12.03 11.02
C ARG A 349 19.06 12.30 12.27
N GLU A 350 19.90 11.36 12.63
CA GLU A 350 20.84 11.46 13.75
C GLU A 350 22.27 11.48 13.19
N ASP A 351 23.07 12.46 13.61
CA ASP A 351 24.49 12.52 13.30
C ASP A 351 25.26 11.60 14.27
N MET A 352 26.00 10.64 13.71
CA MET A 352 26.81 9.69 14.47
C MET A 352 28.28 10.14 14.57
N GLY A 353 28.61 11.33 14.05
CA GLY A 353 29.98 11.81 13.87
C GLY A 353 30.58 11.38 12.53
N ASN A 354 31.65 12.06 12.12
CA ASN A 354 32.42 11.76 10.89
C ASN A 354 31.61 11.77 9.58
N GLY A 355 30.53 12.56 9.52
CA GLY A 355 29.65 12.63 8.34
C GLY A 355 28.77 11.39 8.14
N ILE A 356 28.71 10.49 9.12
CA ILE A 356 27.86 9.30 9.09
C ILE A 356 26.52 9.65 9.73
N TYR A 357 25.44 9.43 8.99
CA TYR A 357 24.09 9.70 9.46
C TYR A 357 23.29 8.43 9.61
N ARG A 358 22.52 8.36 10.70
CA ARG A 358 21.51 7.33 10.90
C ARG A 358 20.14 7.88 10.53
N HIS A 359 19.53 7.27 9.52
CA HIS A 359 18.20 7.62 9.05
C HIS A 359 17.14 6.77 9.74
N ARG A 360 16.05 7.42 10.15
CA ARG A 360 14.95 6.79 10.89
C ARG A 360 13.60 7.20 10.32
N ILE A 361 12.67 6.24 10.36
CA ILE A 361 11.25 6.45 10.07
C ILE A 361 10.43 6.00 11.27
N SER A 362 9.58 6.89 11.78
CA SER A 362 8.55 6.56 12.77
C SER A 362 7.28 6.03 12.09
N SER A 363 6.64 5.04 12.71
CA SER A 363 5.39 4.42 12.24
C SER A 363 4.65 3.83 13.44
N ARG A 364 3.50 3.18 13.23
CA ARG A 364 2.76 2.46 14.28
C ARG A 364 2.66 0.97 14.04
N ARG A 365 3.01 0.21 15.08
CA ARG A 365 2.78 -1.23 15.13
C ARG A 365 1.36 -1.51 15.60
N ILE A 366 0.54 -2.04 14.69
CA ILE A 366 -0.87 -2.36 14.97
C ILE A 366 -1.06 -3.80 15.43
N LYS A 367 -0.38 -4.77 14.81
CA LYS A 367 -0.65 -6.19 15.05
C LYS A 367 -0.26 -6.60 16.48
N GLY A 368 -1.21 -7.19 17.20
CA GLY A 368 -1.00 -7.67 18.57
C GLY A 368 -0.92 -6.56 19.63
N GLN A 369 -1.25 -5.32 19.27
CA GLN A 369 -1.26 -4.17 20.20
C GLN A 369 -2.69 -3.73 20.51
N GLN A 370 -2.85 -2.91 21.54
CA GLN A 370 -4.13 -2.26 21.88
C GLN A 370 -4.58 -1.34 20.73
N PHE A 371 -5.88 -0.98 20.73
CA PHE A 371 -6.42 0.01 19.80
C PHE A 371 -5.59 1.28 19.76
N GLY A 372 -5.28 1.75 18.55
CA GLY A 372 -4.37 2.88 18.31
C GLY A 372 -2.94 2.48 17.92
N GLY A 373 -2.53 1.23 18.21
CA GLY A 373 -1.16 0.77 17.99
C GLY A 373 -0.16 1.37 18.97
N ILE A 374 1.11 1.01 18.81
CA ILE A 374 2.23 1.61 19.55
C ILE A 374 3.17 2.23 18.53
N ASP A 375 3.68 3.42 18.82
CA ASP A 375 4.69 4.06 17.99
C ASP A 375 5.96 3.19 17.96
N ASP A 376 6.53 3.06 16.78
CA ASP A 376 7.64 2.17 16.49
C ASP A 376 8.60 2.87 15.52
N LEU A 377 9.89 2.58 15.69
CA LEU A 377 10.96 3.24 14.96
C LEU A 377 11.69 2.23 14.07
N TRP A 378 11.99 2.63 12.84
CA TRP A 378 12.76 1.85 11.89
C TRP A 378 14.05 2.59 11.54
N VAL A 379 15.19 1.92 11.73
CA VAL A 379 16.46 2.37 11.14
C VAL A 379 16.46 1.91 9.68
N VAL A 380 16.66 2.87 8.77
CA VAL A 380 16.57 2.64 7.33
C VAL A 380 17.80 3.18 6.62
N ILE A 381 18.01 2.72 5.39
CA ILE A 381 19.05 3.28 4.50
C ILE A 381 18.61 4.64 3.96
N GLU A 382 19.56 5.44 3.48
CA GLU A 382 19.32 6.79 2.98
C GLU A 382 18.31 6.82 1.81
N ASP A 383 18.35 5.82 0.93
CA ASP A 383 17.43 5.68 -0.20
C ASP A 383 15.95 5.66 0.24
N VAL A 384 15.67 4.94 1.33
CA VAL A 384 14.32 4.84 1.91
C VAL A 384 13.91 6.17 2.56
N TYR A 385 14.87 6.84 3.20
CA TYR A 385 14.67 8.17 3.80
C TYR A 385 14.34 9.21 2.72
N ARG A 386 15.11 9.25 1.62
CA ARG A 386 14.88 10.13 0.47
C ARG A 386 13.55 9.84 -0.22
N ALA A 387 13.23 8.56 -0.44
CA ALA A 387 11.96 8.15 -1.04
C ALA A 387 10.75 8.65 -0.25
N LEU A 388 10.79 8.57 1.08
CA LEU A 388 9.70 9.10 1.92
C LEU A 388 9.67 10.63 1.90
N GLY A 389 10.83 11.29 1.93
CA GLY A 389 10.92 12.76 1.83
C GLY A 389 10.33 13.30 0.53
N THR A 390 10.56 12.61 -0.59
CA THR A 390 9.92 12.94 -1.88
C THR A 390 8.40 12.84 -1.79
N VAL A 391 7.85 11.85 -1.09
CA VAL A 391 6.40 11.72 -0.88
C VAL A 391 5.85 12.86 -0.02
N GLU A 392 6.52 13.20 1.09
CA GLU A 392 6.12 14.33 1.94
C GLU A 392 6.08 15.64 1.15
N SER A 393 7.10 15.89 0.32
CA SER A 393 7.20 17.08 -0.53
C SER A 393 6.12 17.13 -1.62
N ILE A 394 5.88 16.04 -2.34
CA ILE A 394 4.84 15.94 -3.38
C ILE A 394 3.44 16.09 -2.78
N GLN A 395 3.21 15.60 -1.56
CA GLN A 395 1.92 15.71 -0.90
C GLN A 395 1.71 17.05 -0.19
N ASP A 396 2.78 17.77 0.15
CA ASP A 396 2.76 18.87 1.12
C ASP A 396 2.11 18.40 2.43
N ALA A 397 2.54 17.22 2.88
CA ALA A 397 1.93 16.53 4.01
C ALA A 397 2.26 17.24 5.32
N LYS A 398 1.23 17.56 6.11
CA LYS A 398 1.44 18.14 7.44
C LYS A 398 1.82 17.05 8.43
N SER A 399 2.42 17.47 9.54
CA SER A 399 2.74 16.55 10.62
C SER A 399 1.49 15.81 11.08
N GLY A 400 1.54 14.48 11.08
CA GLY A 400 0.43 13.60 11.44
C GLY A 400 -0.46 13.13 10.28
N ASP A 401 -0.37 13.72 9.08
CA ASP A 401 -1.13 13.27 7.90
C ASP A 401 -0.65 11.89 7.43
N LEU A 402 -1.56 10.99 7.07
CA LEU A 402 -1.19 9.66 6.56
C LEU A 402 -0.65 9.74 5.12
N LEU A 403 0.60 9.30 4.91
CA LEU A 403 1.25 9.37 3.60
C LEU A 403 0.77 8.27 2.64
N PHE A 404 0.42 7.10 3.17
CA PHE A 404 -0.02 5.94 2.40
C PHE A 404 -1.38 5.42 2.85
N THR A 405 -2.45 6.12 2.49
CA THR A 405 -3.82 5.74 2.88
C THR A 405 -4.22 4.35 2.35
N LYS A 406 -4.67 3.47 3.26
CA LYS A 406 -5.07 2.09 2.95
C LYS A 406 -6.39 2.00 2.18
N GLN A 407 -7.33 2.92 2.45
CA GLN A 407 -8.70 2.86 1.94
C GLN A 407 -8.80 3.16 0.44
N SER A 408 -7.88 3.97 -0.11
CA SER A 408 -7.90 4.39 -1.50
C SER A 408 -7.09 3.47 -2.42
N ASN A 409 -6.13 2.70 -1.86
CA ASN A 409 -5.03 2.11 -2.63
C ASN A 409 -4.48 0.81 -1.99
N ALA A 410 -5.21 -0.30 -2.11
CA ALA A 410 -4.67 -1.62 -1.77
C ALA A 410 -3.36 -1.89 -2.55
N ALA A 411 -2.37 -2.52 -1.89
CA ALA A 411 -1.03 -2.69 -2.46
C ALA A 411 -1.03 -3.34 -3.85
N HIS A 412 -1.91 -4.31 -4.09
CA HIS A 412 -2.05 -4.95 -5.40
C HIS A 412 -2.55 -3.98 -6.49
N SER A 413 -3.64 -3.24 -6.23
CA SER A 413 -4.14 -2.23 -7.18
C SER A 413 -3.13 -1.10 -7.41
N ARG A 414 -2.36 -0.73 -6.37
CA ARG A 414 -1.26 0.22 -6.47
C ARG A 414 -0.16 -0.29 -7.41
N TYR A 415 0.24 -1.56 -7.27
CA TYR A 415 1.21 -2.20 -8.17
C TYR A 415 0.73 -2.20 -9.62
N LEU A 416 -0.51 -2.65 -9.86
CA LEU A 416 -1.06 -2.72 -11.21
C LEU A 416 -1.11 -1.36 -11.90
N ARG A 417 -1.53 -0.31 -11.19
CA ARG A 417 -1.53 1.06 -11.73
C ARG A 417 -0.13 1.59 -12.00
N LEU A 418 0.81 1.36 -11.09
CA LEU A 418 2.20 1.77 -11.28
C LEU A 418 2.81 1.08 -12.50
N ARG A 419 2.67 -0.24 -12.61
CA ARG A 419 3.15 -1.02 -13.75
C ARG A 419 2.51 -0.53 -15.05
N LYS A 420 1.19 -0.36 -15.08
CA LYS A 420 0.48 0.16 -16.27
C LYS A 420 0.99 1.55 -16.68
N TRP A 421 1.27 2.41 -15.70
CA TRP A 421 1.81 3.74 -15.96
C TRP A 421 3.25 3.68 -16.49
N MET A 422 4.12 2.85 -15.89
CA MET A 422 5.50 2.63 -16.35
C MET A 422 5.56 2.08 -17.77
N SER A 423 4.65 1.18 -18.13
CA SER A 423 4.56 0.64 -19.49
C SER A 423 3.82 1.55 -20.49
N GLY A 424 3.19 2.62 -20.01
CA GLY A 424 2.43 3.55 -20.85
C GLY A 424 3.30 4.59 -21.56
N PRO A 425 2.70 5.50 -22.34
CA PRO A 425 3.43 6.49 -23.15
C PRO A 425 4.38 7.36 -22.33
N CYS A 426 3.99 7.75 -21.11
CA CYS A 426 4.85 8.54 -20.22
C CYS A 426 6.11 7.78 -19.82
N GLY A 427 5.99 6.50 -19.45
CA GLY A 427 7.14 5.69 -19.04
C GLY A 427 8.04 5.31 -20.22
N GLN A 428 7.47 5.00 -21.38
CA GLN A 428 8.25 4.75 -22.62
C GLN A 428 9.07 5.97 -23.03
N ARG A 429 8.48 7.17 -22.92
CA ARG A 429 9.18 8.43 -23.18
C ARG A 429 10.32 8.66 -22.19
N LEU A 430 10.20 8.22 -20.95
CA LEU A 430 11.26 8.33 -19.94
C LEU A 430 12.32 7.21 -20.02
N GLY A 431 12.18 6.26 -20.94
CA GLY A 431 13.09 5.12 -21.05
C GLY A 431 12.93 4.07 -19.96
N LEU A 432 11.75 3.99 -19.33
CA LEU A 432 11.51 3.03 -18.24
C LEU A 432 11.47 1.59 -18.78
N ALA A 433 12.14 0.69 -18.07
CA ALA A 433 12.16 -0.73 -18.41
C ALA A 433 10.77 -1.36 -18.23
N VAL A 434 10.42 -2.32 -19.09
CA VAL A 434 9.17 -3.08 -18.93
C VAL A 434 9.26 -3.97 -17.69
N VAL A 435 8.33 -3.82 -16.76
CA VAL A 435 8.22 -4.68 -15.57
C VAL A 435 7.30 -5.85 -15.89
N PRO A 436 7.78 -7.12 -15.85
CA PRO A 436 6.96 -8.30 -16.11
C PRO A 436 5.81 -8.46 -15.11
N GLU A 437 4.81 -9.27 -15.49
CA GLU A 437 3.74 -9.64 -14.55
C GLU A 437 4.26 -10.55 -13.44
N GLY A 438 3.74 -10.34 -12.24
CA GLY A 438 3.97 -11.25 -11.13
C GLY A 438 3.46 -10.73 -9.79
N PRO A 439 3.50 -11.58 -8.76
CA PRO A 439 2.88 -11.30 -7.47
C PRO A 439 3.76 -10.38 -6.60
N VAL A 440 3.77 -9.08 -6.91
CA VAL A 440 4.42 -8.07 -6.05
C VAL A 440 3.47 -7.66 -4.93
N SER A 441 3.91 -7.88 -3.69
CA SER A 441 3.20 -7.43 -2.49
C SER A 441 4.21 -7.06 -1.40
N PRO A 442 3.84 -6.20 -0.42
CA PRO A 442 4.73 -5.89 0.70
C PRO A 442 5.21 -7.13 1.46
N ARG A 443 4.37 -8.17 1.53
CA ARG A 443 4.74 -9.44 2.17
C ARG A 443 5.80 -10.20 1.36
N ALA A 444 5.68 -10.23 0.03
CA ALA A 444 6.67 -10.86 -0.85
C ALA A 444 7.98 -10.06 -0.85
N LEU A 445 7.92 -8.74 -0.92
CA LEU A 445 9.08 -7.85 -0.85
C LEU A 445 9.83 -7.98 0.47
N ARG A 446 9.12 -7.95 1.62
CA ARG A 446 9.72 -8.18 2.93
C ARG A 446 10.40 -9.54 3.03
N ARG A 447 9.82 -10.61 2.44
CA ARG A 447 10.47 -11.93 2.40
C ARG A 447 11.71 -11.91 1.52
N THR A 448 11.65 -11.22 0.38
CA THR A 448 12.78 -11.08 -0.55
C THR A 448 13.96 -10.40 0.14
N LEU A 449 13.70 -9.28 0.85
CA LEU A 449 14.71 -8.61 1.68
C LEU A 449 15.26 -9.53 2.78
N ALA A 450 14.38 -10.26 3.47
CA ALA A 450 14.81 -11.18 4.53
C ALA A 450 15.80 -12.23 4.02
N LEU A 451 15.52 -12.83 2.86
CA LEU A 451 16.40 -13.80 2.21
C LEU A 451 17.72 -13.14 1.76
N ALA A 452 17.65 -11.96 1.16
CA ALA A 452 18.83 -11.23 0.69
C ALA A 452 19.77 -10.83 1.85
N ILE A 453 19.22 -10.47 3.01
CA ILE A 453 20.03 -10.20 4.22
C ILE A 453 20.58 -11.52 4.77
N ALA A 454 19.75 -12.57 4.88
CA ALA A 454 20.15 -13.85 5.46
C ALA A 454 21.28 -14.56 4.70
N GLN A 455 21.37 -14.36 3.38
CA GLN A 455 22.44 -14.88 2.52
C GLN A 455 23.80 -14.19 2.72
N ARG A 456 23.88 -13.14 3.55
CA ARG A 456 25.15 -12.46 3.86
C ARG A 456 25.80 -13.06 5.11
N PRO A 457 27.13 -12.94 5.29
CA PRO A 457 27.80 -13.32 6.53
C PRO A 457 27.15 -12.65 7.75
N HIS A 458 26.86 -13.42 8.80
CA HIS A 458 26.11 -13.00 10.00
C HIS A 458 24.70 -12.43 9.72
N GLY A 459 24.20 -12.62 8.50
CA GLY A 459 22.99 -12.04 7.97
C GLY A 459 21.71 -12.57 8.59
N LEU A 460 21.69 -13.82 9.07
CA LEU A 460 20.51 -14.41 9.71
C LEU A 460 20.15 -13.67 11.02
N MET A 461 21.15 -13.32 11.83
CA MET A 461 20.96 -12.50 13.04
C MET A 461 20.51 -11.09 12.69
N ALA A 462 21.19 -10.46 11.72
CA ALA A 462 20.84 -9.13 11.24
C ALA A 462 19.40 -9.09 10.72
N ALA A 463 18.97 -10.10 9.96
CA ALA A 463 17.61 -10.23 9.45
C ALA A 463 16.60 -10.38 10.59
N LYS A 464 16.85 -11.25 11.57
CA LYS A 464 15.94 -11.45 12.70
C LYS A 464 15.82 -10.20 13.59
N TYR A 465 16.92 -9.47 13.79
CA TYR A 465 16.94 -8.18 14.50
C TYR A 465 16.21 -7.08 13.72
N HIS A 466 16.63 -6.80 12.48
CA HIS A 466 16.08 -5.74 11.63
C HIS A 466 14.58 -5.93 11.39
N LEU A 467 14.13 -7.17 11.14
CA LEU A 467 12.74 -7.47 10.89
C LEU A 467 11.90 -7.62 12.18
N LYS A 468 12.49 -7.39 13.36
CA LYS A 468 11.81 -7.49 14.66
C LYS A 468 11.17 -8.87 14.86
N HIS A 469 11.88 -9.91 14.43
CA HIS A 469 11.53 -11.32 14.61
C HIS A 469 12.23 -11.95 15.82
N LEU A 470 13.24 -11.28 16.38
CA LEU A 470 13.69 -11.57 17.75
C LEU A 470 12.59 -11.08 18.71
N SER A 471 11.88 -12.04 19.31
CA SER A 471 11.15 -11.79 20.54
C SER A 471 12.19 -11.45 21.60
N VAL A 472 12.34 -10.16 21.94
CA VAL A 472 13.00 -9.76 23.19
C VAL A 472 12.05 -10.13 24.32
N ALA A 473 11.88 -11.43 24.54
CA ALA A 473 11.60 -11.92 25.88
C ALA A 473 12.98 -12.05 26.52
N THR A 474 13.27 -11.12 27.42
CA THR A 474 14.39 -11.13 28.38
C THR A 474 15.81 -11.09 27.80
N THR A 475 16.34 -9.88 27.59
CA THR A 475 17.79 -9.60 27.70
C THR A 475 18.24 -9.36 29.15
N GLU A 476 17.38 -9.58 30.15
CA GLU A 476 17.75 -9.55 31.58
C GLU A 476 17.74 -10.95 32.25
N GLY A 477 17.64 -12.03 31.48
CA GLY A 477 17.70 -13.40 32.01
C GLY A 477 18.78 -14.19 31.33
N TYR A 478 20.02 -14.08 31.80
CA TYR A 478 21.12 -14.96 31.42
C TYR A 478 20.68 -16.44 31.57
N ALA A 479 20.91 -17.21 30.50
CA ALA A 479 21.26 -18.62 30.52
C ALA A 479 20.64 -19.50 31.64
N ALA A 480 19.47 -20.11 31.39
CA ALA A 480 19.16 -21.49 31.78
C ALA A 480 17.68 -21.82 31.50
N ARG A 481 17.41 -22.53 30.41
CA ARG A 481 16.36 -23.56 30.32
C ARG A 481 16.52 -24.33 28.99
N PRO A 482 16.86 -25.64 29.03
CA PRO A 482 16.91 -26.46 27.83
C PRO A 482 15.48 -26.79 27.40
N GLY A 483 15.16 -26.51 26.13
CA GLY A 483 13.86 -26.84 25.52
C GLY A 483 12.98 -25.61 25.27
N GLY A 484 13.12 -25.01 24.10
CA GLY A 484 12.31 -23.88 23.63
C GLY A 484 12.88 -23.30 22.33
N HIS A 485 12.16 -22.38 21.68
CA HIS A 485 12.50 -21.73 20.40
C HIS A 485 13.98 -21.32 20.19
N GLN A 486 14.77 -21.20 21.27
CA GLN A 486 16.22 -20.96 21.26
C GLN A 486 17.07 -22.16 20.79
N ALA A 487 16.66 -23.41 21.08
CA ALA A 487 17.33 -24.62 20.57
C ALA A 487 17.05 -24.82 19.08
N ALA A 488 15.80 -24.58 18.66
CA ALA A 488 15.41 -24.52 17.25
C ALA A 488 16.16 -23.39 16.52
N PHE A 489 16.37 -22.25 17.18
CA PHE A 489 17.15 -21.12 16.66
C PHE A 489 18.63 -21.48 16.47
N ARG A 490 19.29 -22.12 17.44
CA ARG A 490 20.69 -22.59 17.29
C ARG A 490 20.83 -23.66 16.21
N ALA A 491 19.86 -24.58 16.10
CA ALA A 491 19.84 -25.60 15.05
C ALA A 491 19.60 -24.99 13.65
N GLU A 492 18.70 -24.00 13.52
CA GLU A 492 18.44 -23.29 12.26
C GLU A 492 19.63 -22.44 11.82
N ILE A 493 20.34 -21.80 12.76
CA ILE A 493 21.59 -21.06 12.48
C ILE A 493 22.68 -22.02 12.02
N SER A 494 22.90 -23.12 12.75
CA SER A 494 23.92 -24.10 12.40
C SER A 494 23.64 -24.72 11.02
N ALA A 495 22.38 -25.06 10.72
CA ALA A 495 22.00 -25.61 9.42
C ALA A 495 22.13 -24.58 8.27
N ALA A 496 21.85 -23.29 8.52
CA ALA A 496 22.03 -22.24 7.52
C ALA A 496 23.51 -21.92 7.27
N GLU A 497 24.32 -21.89 8.32
CA GLU A 497 25.78 -21.74 8.23
C GLU A 497 26.40 -22.94 7.50
N GLU A 498 25.95 -24.16 7.80
CA GLU A 498 26.42 -25.39 7.15
C GLU A 498 26.02 -25.46 5.67
N SER A 499 24.80 -25.01 5.31
CA SER A 499 24.35 -24.91 3.92
C SER A 499 25.15 -23.88 3.11
N GLU A 500 25.46 -22.72 3.70
CA GLU A 500 26.28 -21.69 3.03
C GLU A 500 27.74 -22.12 2.93
N HIS A 501 28.30 -22.74 3.98
CA HIS A 501 29.63 -23.35 3.92
C HIS A 501 29.70 -24.43 2.83
N LEU A 502 28.66 -25.27 2.71
CA LEU A 502 28.58 -26.27 1.65
C LEU A 502 28.54 -25.61 0.27
N ARG A 503 27.73 -24.55 0.09
CA ARG A 503 27.65 -23.81 -1.18
C ARG A 503 28.98 -23.17 -1.57
N LEU A 504 29.66 -22.52 -0.62
CA LEU A 504 30.98 -21.93 -0.83
C LEU A 504 32.04 -23.00 -1.13
N THR A 505 31.95 -24.15 -0.48
CA THR A 505 32.84 -25.30 -0.72
C THR A 505 32.62 -25.90 -2.11
N VAL A 506 31.36 -26.07 -2.53
CA VAL A 506 31.02 -26.54 -3.89
C VAL A 506 31.50 -25.56 -4.94
N ALA A 507 31.27 -24.26 -4.75
CA ALA A 507 31.76 -23.22 -5.65
C ALA A 507 33.30 -23.24 -5.75
N ALA A 508 34.01 -23.33 -4.61
CA ALA A 508 35.47 -23.44 -4.59
C ALA A 508 35.99 -24.73 -5.25
N TYR A 509 35.26 -25.84 -5.15
CA TYR A 509 35.59 -27.09 -5.81
C TYR A 509 35.38 -27.04 -7.33
N GLU A 510 34.33 -26.36 -7.80
CA GLU A 510 34.11 -26.14 -9.23
C GLU A 510 35.17 -25.19 -9.82
N ASP A 511 35.52 -24.12 -9.10
CA ASP A 511 36.62 -23.23 -9.49
C ASP A 511 37.95 -23.99 -9.59
N TYR A 512 38.24 -24.88 -8.64
CA TYR A 512 39.42 -25.75 -8.67
C TYR A 512 39.43 -26.69 -9.89
N LYS A 513 38.30 -27.33 -10.23
CA LYS A 513 38.16 -28.15 -11.45
C LYS A 513 38.40 -27.36 -12.74
N GLN A 514 38.09 -26.07 -12.74
CA GLN A 514 38.32 -25.15 -13.85
C GLN A 514 39.73 -24.54 -13.86
N GLY A 515 40.64 -25.01 -12.99
CA GLY A 515 42.02 -24.53 -12.90
C GLY A 515 42.17 -23.15 -12.23
N LYS A 516 41.11 -22.62 -11.61
CA LYS A 516 41.15 -21.38 -10.84
C LYS A 516 41.47 -21.70 -9.39
N LEU A 517 42.64 -21.27 -8.91
CA LEU A 517 43.01 -21.43 -7.51
C LEU A 517 42.17 -20.50 -6.63
N PRO A 518 41.62 -20.98 -5.50
CA PRO A 518 40.85 -20.15 -4.60
C PRO A 518 41.72 -19.04 -4.00
N SER A 519 41.30 -17.78 -4.11
CA SER A 519 41.98 -16.62 -3.52
C SER A 519 41.23 -16.15 -2.27
N GLY A 520 41.70 -16.54 -1.09
CA GLY A 520 41.11 -16.14 0.20
C GLY A 520 41.81 -16.77 1.41
N GLN A 521 41.47 -16.33 2.62
CA GLN A 521 42.16 -16.69 3.88
C GLN A 521 42.13 -18.19 4.27
N GLY A 522 41.43 -19.06 3.54
CA GLY A 522 41.46 -20.53 3.70
C GLY A 522 42.22 -21.31 2.61
N ALA A 523 42.76 -20.64 1.59
CA ALA A 523 43.37 -21.31 0.43
C ALA A 523 44.68 -22.07 0.74
N ARG A 524 45.33 -21.73 1.86
CA ARG A 524 46.59 -22.36 2.30
C ARG A 524 46.41 -23.74 2.94
N GLU A 525 45.20 -24.08 3.39
CA GLU A 525 44.94 -25.38 4.04
C GLU A 525 44.62 -26.47 3.02
N LEU A 526 43.91 -26.14 1.92
CA LEU A 526 43.59 -27.08 0.83
C LEU A 526 44.81 -27.53 0.02
N THR A 527 45.85 -26.70 -0.05
CA THR A 527 47.12 -27.02 -0.75
C THR A 527 48.05 -27.94 0.04
N ARG A 528 47.76 -28.23 1.32
CA ARG A 528 48.58 -29.10 2.18
C ARG A 528 48.12 -30.57 2.23
N VAL A 529 46.93 -30.91 1.74
CA VAL A 529 46.31 -32.24 1.94
C VAL A 529 46.57 -33.23 0.79
N SER A 530 47.46 -32.95 -0.17
CA SER A 530 47.84 -33.96 -1.16
C SER A 530 49.29 -33.81 -1.64
N PRO A 531 50.22 -34.66 -1.18
CA PRO A 531 51.42 -34.92 -1.97
C PRO A 531 51.03 -35.78 -3.19
N PRO A 532 51.54 -35.49 -4.39
CA PRO A 532 51.26 -36.29 -5.57
C PRO A 532 51.97 -37.65 -5.44
N SER A 533 51.21 -38.75 -5.38
CA SER A 533 51.75 -40.08 -5.62
C SER A 533 52.19 -40.17 -7.08
N THR A 534 53.50 -40.01 -7.29
CA THR A 534 54.14 -40.29 -8.58
C THR A 534 54.66 -41.72 -8.55
N LYS A 535 54.10 -42.60 -9.37
CA LYS A 535 54.79 -43.42 -10.39
C LYS A 535 53.89 -44.55 -10.93
N PRO A 536 54.18 -45.04 -12.17
CA PRO A 536 53.22 -45.70 -13.06
C PRO A 536 52.77 -47.10 -12.61
#